data_AF-A0A5C3FNY3-F1
#
_entry.id   AF-A0A5C3FNY3-F1
#
_cell.length_a   1.000
_cell.length_b   1.000
_cell.length_c   1.000
_cell.angle_alpha   90.00
_cell.angle_beta   90.00
_cell.angle_gamma   90.00
#
_symmetry.space_group_name_H-M   'P 1'
#
loop_
_entity.id
_entity.type
_entity.pdbx_description
1 polymer ?
#
loop_
_entity_poly.entity_id
_entity_poly.type
_entity_poly.pdbx_seq_one_letter_code
_entity_poly.pdbx_strand_id
1 'polypeptide(L)'
;MQIFKLLPAFVTAGAASAASLEPRSSRSDCLRDTTENAALGAPRKADVAICYHGDNASTSDDAQMNKDDDHFGYFYKTSCNHRRVGLDCFWMKGPNVWRGYKDGGFDNVYVKYFNNKCSYDGSTVAVTCSG
;
A
#
# COMPACT_ATOMS: atom_id res chain seq x y z
N MET A 1 -65.83 -39.72 14.15
CA MET A 1 -65.69 -38.26 13.93
C MET A 1 -64.28 -37.90 14.37
N GLN A 2 -63.25 -38.01 13.53
CA GLN A 2 -62.81 -37.05 12.51
C GLN A 2 -62.57 -35.60 13.00
N ILE A 3 -61.27 -35.23 12.98
CA ILE A 3 -60.67 -33.96 12.55
C ILE A 3 -60.51 -32.81 13.58
N PHE A 4 -59.26 -32.60 13.98
CA PHE A 4 -58.59 -31.30 14.24
C PHE A 4 -57.10 -31.50 13.85
N LYS A 5 -56.63 -31.23 12.63
CA LYS A 5 -56.15 -29.97 11.99
C LYS A 5 -55.14 -29.11 12.80
N LEU A 6 -53.95 -28.96 12.20
CA LEU A 6 -53.04 -27.78 12.12
C LEU A 6 -52.19 -27.47 13.39
N LEU A 7 -50.88 -27.20 13.39
CA LEU A 7 -49.85 -26.74 12.43
C LEU A 7 -48.44 -27.16 12.92
N PRO A 8 -47.40 -27.23 12.05
CA PRO A 8 -46.02 -27.31 12.51
C PRO A 8 -45.52 -25.94 12.93
N ALA A 9 -45.12 -25.80 14.21
CA ALA A 9 -44.46 -24.61 14.71
C ALA A 9 -43.03 -24.53 14.12
N PHE A 10 -42.85 -23.64 13.16
CA PHE A 10 -41.53 -23.13 12.78
C PHE A 10 -40.94 -22.36 13.96
N VAL A 11 -39.98 -22.95 14.67
CA VAL A 11 -39.13 -22.20 15.59
C VAL A 11 -37.83 -21.89 14.86
N THR A 12 -37.71 -20.61 14.51
CA THR A 12 -36.59 -19.92 13.89
C THR A 12 -35.23 -20.34 14.45
N ALA A 13 -34.39 -20.91 13.58
CA ALA A 13 -32.96 -20.97 13.82
C ALA A 13 -32.44 -19.53 13.88
N GLY A 14 -32.00 -19.10 15.06
CA GLY A 14 -31.27 -17.85 15.21
C GLY A 14 -29.95 -17.95 14.46
N ALA A 15 -29.87 -17.30 13.30
CA ALA A 15 -28.60 -17.03 12.67
C ALA A 15 -27.84 -16.05 13.57
N ALA A 16 -26.99 -16.57 14.45
CA ALA A 16 -25.92 -15.76 15.01
C ALA A 16 -25.08 -15.30 13.82
N SER A 17 -25.22 -14.03 13.45
CA SER A 17 -24.29 -13.39 12.53
C SER A 17 -22.92 -13.45 13.20
N ALA A 18 -22.13 -14.47 12.87
CA ALA A 18 -20.71 -14.41 13.02
C ALA A 18 -20.28 -13.25 12.12
N ALA A 19 -20.08 -12.07 12.71
CA ALA A 19 -19.31 -11.04 12.05
C ALA A 19 -17.98 -11.72 11.72
N SER A 20 -17.74 -11.99 10.43
CA SER A 20 -16.44 -12.44 9.95
C SER A 20 -15.43 -11.43 10.45
N LEU A 21 -14.73 -11.78 11.53
CA LEU A 21 -13.49 -11.15 11.93
C LEU A 21 -12.47 -11.61 10.90
N GLU A 22 -12.56 -11.07 9.68
CA GLU A 22 -11.39 -11.08 8.80
C GLU A 22 -10.25 -10.48 9.62
N PRO A 23 -9.09 -11.15 9.71
CA PRO A 23 -7.94 -10.59 10.40
C PRO A 23 -7.70 -9.19 9.85
N ARG A 24 -7.88 -8.16 10.69
CA ARG A 24 -7.56 -6.79 10.28
C ARG A 24 -6.07 -6.77 9.94
N SER A 25 -5.72 -6.66 8.66
CA SER A 25 -4.33 -6.61 8.25
C SER A 25 -3.68 -5.39 8.91
N SER A 26 -2.44 -5.55 9.38
CA SER A 26 -1.72 -4.42 9.93
C SER A 26 -1.48 -3.37 8.84
N ARG A 27 -1.19 -2.13 9.25
CA ARG A 27 -0.89 -1.07 8.29
C ARG A 27 0.37 -1.40 7.50
N SER A 28 1.40 -1.93 8.15
CA SER A 28 2.61 -2.46 7.50
C SER A 28 2.31 -3.59 6.51
N ASP A 29 1.41 -4.52 6.83
CA ASP A 29 1.03 -5.59 5.88
C ASP A 29 0.34 -5.01 4.65
N CYS A 30 -0.63 -4.12 4.84
CA CYS A 30 -1.28 -3.45 3.72
C CYS A 30 -0.28 -2.68 2.84
N LEU A 31 0.68 -1.98 3.46
CA LEU A 31 1.68 -1.21 2.75
C LEU A 31 2.61 -2.10 1.93
N ARG A 32 3.08 -3.20 2.53
CA ARG A 32 3.85 -4.23 1.82
C ARG A 32 3.07 -4.76 0.64
N ASP A 33 1.88 -5.29 0.86
CA ASP A 33 1.11 -5.98 -0.17
C ASP A 33 0.72 -5.02 -1.31
N THR A 34 0.40 -3.77 -0.99
CA THR A 34 0.17 -2.72 -1.98
C THR A 34 1.42 -2.44 -2.81
N THR A 35 2.59 -2.30 -2.17
CA THR A 35 3.84 -2.02 -2.88
C THR A 35 4.27 -3.18 -3.76
N GLU A 36 4.12 -4.42 -3.28
CA GLU A 36 4.40 -5.63 -4.07
C GLU A 36 3.46 -5.71 -5.28
N ASN A 37 2.18 -5.36 -5.14
CA ASN A 37 1.25 -5.29 -6.27
C ASN A 37 1.60 -4.16 -7.25
N ALA A 38 1.96 -2.97 -6.76
CA ALA A 38 2.41 -1.86 -7.61
C ALA A 38 3.68 -2.23 -8.39
N ALA A 39 4.60 -2.95 -7.75
CA ALA A 39 5.84 -3.42 -8.34
C ALA A 39 5.64 -4.34 -9.55
N LEU A 40 4.51 -5.07 -9.65
CA LEU A 40 4.18 -5.88 -10.83
C LEU A 40 3.95 -5.03 -12.08
N GLY A 41 3.55 -3.77 -11.92
CA GLY A 41 3.38 -2.80 -13.00
C GLY A 41 4.63 -1.99 -13.33
N ALA A 42 5.74 -2.18 -12.59
CA ALA A 42 6.96 -1.43 -12.80
C ALA A 42 7.64 -1.80 -14.14
N PRO A 43 8.17 -0.82 -14.90
CA PRO A 43 8.93 -1.13 -16.10
C PRO A 43 10.24 -1.83 -15.73
N ARG A 44 10.79 -2.64 -16.64
CA ARG A 44 12.05 -3.39 -16.41
C ARG A 44 13.27 -2.53 -16.05
N LYS A 45 13.20 -1.23 -16.33
CA LYS A 45 14.25 -0.24 -16.02
C LYS A 45 14.18 0.31 -14.59
N ALA A 46 13.10 0.04 -13.86
CA ALA A 46 12.95 0.51 -12.49
C ALA A 46 13.98 -0.18 -11.58
N ASP A 47 14.57 0.59 -10.66
CA ASP A 47 15.48 0.07 -9.65
C ASP A 47 14.75 -0.23 -8.34
N VAL A 48 13.67 0.50 -8.08
CA VAL A 48 12.84 0.35 -6.87
C VAL A 48 11.40 0.79 -7.12
N ALA A 49 10.46 0.17 -6.41
CA ALA A 49 9.08 0.62 -6.26
C ALA A 49 8.81 0.99 -4.80
N ILE A 50 8.07 2.06 -4.58
CA ILE A 50 7.78 2.61 -3.25
C ILE A 50 6.29 2.89 -3.15
N CYS A 51 5.69 2.52 -2.02
CA CYS A 51 4.46 3.17 -1.57
C CYS A 51 4.72 3.89 -0.25
N TYR A 52 4.22 5.11 -0.15
CA TYR A 52 4.38 5.95 1.02
C TYR A 52 3.07 6.59 1.45
N HIS A 53 2.86 6.67 2.77
CA HIS A 53 1.82 7.49 3.36
C HIS A 53 2.36 8.84 3.83
N GLY A 54 1.86 9.90 3.20
CA GLY A 54 2.12 11.27 3.62
C GLY A 54 2.63 12.13 2.48
N ASP A 55 2.92 13.39 2.81
CA ASP A 55 3.47 14.34 1.86
C ASP A 55 4.90 13.94 1.53
N ASN A 56 5.25 13.91 0.25
CA ASN A 56 6.52 13.37 -0.20
C ASN A 56 6.95 13.92 -1.56
N ALA A 57 8.20 13.68 -1.91
CA ALA A 57 8.85 14.19 -3.11
C ALA A 57 8.13 13.78 -4.41
N SER A 58 7.43 12.63 -4.46
CA SER A 58 6.77 12.17 -5.70
C SER A 58 5.63 13.08 -6.13
N THR A 59 5.00 13.81 -5.21
CA THR A 59 3.84 14.68 -5.46
C THR A 59 4.11 16.17 -5.19
N SER A 60 5.32 16.54 -4.73
CA SER A 60 5.76 17.94 -4.51
C SER A 60 6.77 18.43 -5.55
N ASP A 61 7.16 19.70 -5.52
CA ASP A 61 8.20 20.25 -6.40
C ASP A 61 9.63 20.02 -5.85
N ASP A 62 9.92 18.83 -5.33
CA ASP A 62 11.24 18.50 -4.78
C ASP A 62 12.31 18.50 -5.88
N ALA A 63 13.25 19.45 -5.79
CA ALA A 63 14.30 19.62 -6.79
C ALA A 63 15.32 18.47 -6.85
N GLN A 64 15.37 17.57 -5.86
CA GLN A 64 16.28 16.43 -5.87
C GLN A 64 15.69 15.19 -6.53
N MET A 65 14.37 15.14 -6.67
CA MET A 65 13.70 14.03 -7.31
C MET A 65 13.62 14.26 -8.81
N ASN A 66 14.32 13.43 -9.57
CA ASN A 66 14.17 13.41 -11.01
C ASN A 66 12.82 12.77 -11.37
N LYS A 67 11.90 13.58 -11.93
CA LYS A 67 10.57 13.15 -12.33
C LYS A 67 10.41 12.94 -13.84
N ASP A 68 11.51 12.96 -14.58
CA ASP A 68 11.49 12.62 -16.00
C ASP A 68 10.96 11.20 -16.19
N ASP A 69 10.21 10.96 -17.28
CA ASP A 69 9.60 9.67 -17.59
C ASP A 69 10.62 8.51 -17.74
N ASP A 70 11.92 8.83 -17.86
CA ASP A 70 12.96 7.80 -17.80
C ASP A 70 13.38 7.38 -16.39
N HIS A 71 13.23 8.27 -15.42
CA HIS A 71 13.72 8.12 -14.04
C HIS A 71 12.61 7.90 -13.01
N PHE A 72 11.37 8.14 -13.38
CA PHE A 72 10.23 8.08 -12.48
C PHE A 72 8.94 7.73 -13.22
N GLY A 73 8.03 7.09 -12.50
CA GLY A 73 6.64 7.03 -12.90
C GLY A 73 5.72 6.78 -11.72
N TYR A 74 4.63 7.54 -11.68
CA TYR A 74 3.59 7.39 -10.68
C TYR A 74 2.63 6.27 -11.07
N PHE A 75 2.34 5.35 -10.15
CA PHE A 75 1.35 4.30 -10.38
C PHE A 75 -0.05 4.83 -10.09
N TYR A 76 -0.33 5.06 -8.81
CA TYR A 76 -1.66 5.45 -8.36
C TYR A 76 -1.64 5.89 -6.89
N LYS A 77 -2.73 6.54 -6.49
CA LYS A 77 -3.10 6.75 -5.10
C LYS A 77 -4.07 5.68 -4.65
N THR A 78 -3.78 4.96 -3.58
CA THR A 78 -4.70 3.96 -3.00
C THR A 78 -4.88 4.19 -1.50
N SER A 79 -5.67 3.35 -0.82
CA SER A 79 -5.81 3.42 0.63
C SER A 79 -5.89 2.07 1.31
N CYS A 80 -5.33 1.99 2.52
CA CYS A 80 -5.56 0.87 3.42
C CYS A 80 -6.92 1.03 4.12
N ASN A 81 -7.85 0.09 3.84
CA ASN A 81 -9.25 0.08 4.29
C ASN A 81 -9.44 0.31 5.79
N HIS A 82 -8.47 -0.08 6.62
CA HIS A 82 -8.62 0.00 8.07
C HIS A 82 -8.47 1.41 8.66
N ARG A 83 -7.95 2.41 7.92
CA ARG A 83 -7.66 3.75 8.49
C ARG A 83 -7.77 4.96 7.52
N ARG A 84 -8.30 4.81 6.30
CA ARG A 84 -8.31 5.89 5.27
C ARG A 84 -6.91 6.50 5.04
N VAL A 85 -5.88 5.66 5.09
CA VAL A 85 -4.49 6.05 4.90
C VAL A 85 -4.24 6.08 3.41
N GLY A 86 -4.14 7.28 2.83
CA GLY A 86 -3.78 7.44 1.41
C GLY A 86 -2.31 7.06 1.20
N LEU A 87 -2.05 6.23 0.19
CA LEU A 87 -0.72 5.79 -0.22
C LEU A 87 -0.43 6.29 -1.63
N ASP A 88 0.70 6.97 -1.79
CA ASP A 88 1.27 7.31 -3.08
C ASP A 88 2.24 6.21 -3.49
N CYS A 89 1.96 5.54 -4.60
CA CYS A 89 2.77 4.43 -5.11
C CYS A 89 3.43 4.82 -6.44
N PHE A 90 4.73 4.56 -6.58
CA PHE A 90 5.52 4.95 -7.76
C PHE A 90 6.78 4.07 -7.90
N TRP A 91 7.43 4.15 -9.05
CA TRP A 91 8.76 3.59 -9.28
C TRP A 91 9.79 4.69 -9.54
N MET A 92 11.06 4.38 -9.30
CA MET A 92 12.17 5.24 -9.70
C MET A 92 13.34 4.42 -10.26
N LYS A 93 14.20 5.10 -11.01
CA LYS A 93 15.45 4.60 -11.55
C LYS A 93 16.55 5.63 -11.28
N GLY A 94 17.72 5.16 -10.87
CA GLY A 94 18.90 5.96 -10.61
C GLY A 94 19.47 6.64 -11.87
N PRO A 95 20.21 7.75 -11.72
CA PRO A 95 20.40 8.49 -10.47
C PRO A 95 19.11 9.25 -10.07
N ASN A 96 18.63 9.03 -8.84
CA ASN A 96 17.42 9.67 -8.33
C ASN A 96 17.36 9.64 -6.80
N VAL A 97 16.64 10.59 -6.19
CA VAL A 97 16.43 10.70 -4.75
C VAL A 97 14.95 10.95 -4.47
N TRP A 98 14.35 10.12 -3.62
CA TRP A 98 13.02 10.36 -3.07
C TRP A 98 13.11 10.63 -1.57
N ARG A 99 12.22 11.49 -1.07
CA ARG A 99 12.09 11.84 0.35
C ARG A 99 10.63 11.85 0.79
N GLY A 100 10.36 11.27 1.96
CA GLY A 100 9.13 11.50 2.72
C GLY A 100 9.30 12.68 3.66
N TYR A 101 8.28 13.53 3.81
CA TYR A 101 8.34 14.72 4.68
C TYR A 101 7.69 14.52 6.05
N LYS A 102 7.19 13.31 6.31
CA LYS A 102 6.64 12.91 7.60
C LYS A 102 7.45 11.74 8.16
N ASP A 103 6.95 11.17 9.25
CA ASP A 103 7.45 9.96 9.88
C ASP A 103 7.79 8.84 8.85
N GLY A 104 9.02 8.34 8.92
CA GLY A 104 9.56 7.23 8.10
C GLY A 104 9.49 5.86 8.76
N GLY A 105 8.67 5.72 9.81
CA GLY A 105 8.37 4.47 10.47
C GLY A 105 7.88 3.41 9.48
N PHE A 106 8.07 2.15 9.84
CA PHE A 106 7.72 0.97 9.03
C PHE A 106 6.23 0.89 8.64
N ASP A 107 5.36 1.67 9.31
CA ASP A 107 3.95 1.80 8.97
C ASP A 107 3.67 2.86 7.88
N ASN A 108 4.66 3.65 7.48
CA ASN A 108 4.51 4.77 6.55
C ASN A 108 5.18 4.54 5.20
N VAL A 109 6.26 3.75 5.14
CA VAL A 109 6.96 3.45 3.89
C VAL A 109 7.22 1.96 3.73
N TYR A 110 7.05 1.45 2.51
CA TYR A 110 7.62 0.17 2.11
C TYR A 110 8.35 0.35 0.78
N VAL A 111 9.53 -0.25 0.69
CA VAL A 111 10.46 -0.10 -0.42
C VAL A 111 10.75 -1.48 -0.99
N LYS A 112 10.33 -1.71 -2.23
CA LYS A 112 10.60 -2.92 -2.98
C LYS A 112 11.77 -2.70 -3.93
N TYR A 113 12.92 -3.29 -3.62
CA TYR A 113 14.10 -3.25 -4.45
C TYR A 113 14.03 -4.27 -5.59
N PHE A 114 14.40 -3.86 -6.80
CA PHE A 114 14.59 -4.75 -7.95
C PHE A 114 16.07 -5.11 -8.15
N ASN A 115 16.98 -4.31 -7.60
CA ASN A 115 18.42 -4.52 -7.62
C ASN A 115 19.09 -3.84 -6.40
N ASN A 116 20.42 -3.79 -6.39
CA ASN A 116 21.23 -3.24 -5.31
C ASN A 116 21.69 -1.78 -5.55
N LYS A 117 21.09 -1.05 -6.49
CA LYS A 117 21.45 0.35 -6.78
C LYS A 117 20.83 1.36 -5.82
N CYS A 118 19.83 0.96 -5.06
CA CYS A 118 19.11 1.86 -4.15
C CYS A 118 19.29 1.46 -2.69
N SER A 119 19.23 2.44 -1.79
CA SER A 119 19.19 2.24 -0.35
C SER A 119 18.18 3.16 0.31
N TYR A 120 17.57 2.69 1.39
CA TYR A 120 16.68 3.47 2.24
C TYR A 120 17.42 3.92 3.50
N ASP A 121 17.38 5.21 3.78
CA ASP A 121 17.82 5.81 5.03
C ASP A 121 16.59 6.24 5.85
N GLY A 122 16.31 5.48 6.91
CA GLY A 122 15.19 5.76 7.81
C GLY A 122 15.37 7.00 8.69
N SER A 123 16.60 7.54 8.83
CA SER A 123 16.85 8.76 9.60
C SER A 123 16.40 10.02 8.87
N THR A 124 16.44 9.98 7.53
CA THR A 124 16.04 11.08 6.64
C THR A 124 14.79 10.75 5.82
N VAL A 125 14.23 9.54 5.97
CA VAL A 125 13.08 9.02 5.23
C VAL A 125 13.32 9.16 3.73
N ALA A 126 14.49 8.70 3.28
CA ALA A 126 14.94 8.92 1.92
C ALA A 126 15.33 7.60 1.24
N VAL A 127 15.00 7.48 -0.04
CA VAL A 127 15.56 6.44 -0.92
C VAL A 127 16.48 7.11 -1.92
N THR A 128 17.72 6.64 -1.99
CA THR A 128 18.73 7.13 -2.94
C THR A 128 19.11 6.00 -3.87
N CYS A 129 19.03 6.23 -5.18
CA CYS A 129 19.42 5.29 -6.21
C CYS A 129 20.63 5.82 -7.01
N SER A 130 21.65 4.99 -7.19
CA SER A 130 22.82 5.29 -8.02
C SER A 130 22.60 4.94 -9.50
N GLY A 131 23.36 5.57 -10.40
CA GLY A 131 23.38 5.24 -11.84
C GLY A 131 23.98 3.88 -12.15
#